data_AF-A0A936VSS6-F1
#
_entry.id   AF-A0A936VSS6-F1
#
_cell.length_a   1.000
_cell.length_b   1.000
_cell.length_c   1.000
_cell.angle_alpha   90.00
_cell.angle_beta   90.00
_cell.angle_gamma   90.00
#
_symmetry.space_group_name_H-M   'P 1'
#
loop_
_entity.id
_entity.type
_entity.pdbx_description
1 polymer ?
#
loop_
_entity_poly.entity_id
_entity_poly.type
_entity_poly.pdbx_seq_one_letter_code
_entity_poly.pdbx_strand_id
1 'polypeptide(L)'
;MIQTDKRNAIMRVAETIDCQVRRVRVNAVEAMRAHELAEITIDLMPGETLCPFCLGTNLRKVDVRFTTHGPEVSGFPFSYEWFTTCGQCEFGRMKVCKHCDHTVSKGSLCQCKGAIAERQEIEVAKEADRLAKMRHISPAEYAHEKVYVNEEYRVLGDVISEAEDGEDVGLVLACELTEPALCPDADDVIERIEDRAYEECDDGHIVSFGAGAKEALQAVLDKWFAEHCTVNELYYPTNVIIDISPAKTEEEEAQ
;
A
#
# COMPACT_ATOMS: atom_id res chain seq x y z
N MET A 1 28.67 -49.21 8.55
CA MET A 1 27.99 -49.51 7.27
C MET A 1 26.56 -49.99 7.54
N ILE A 2 25.75 -49.16 8.21
CA ILE A 2 24.38 -49.49 8.67
C ILE A 2 23.52 -48.23 8.52
N GLN A 3 23.35 -47.73 7.29
CA GLN A 3 22.50 -46.55 7.04
C GLN A 3 21.62 -46.65 5.80
N THR A 4 21.72 -47.74 5.02
CA THR A 4 21.00 -47.87 3.75
C THR A 4 19.73 -48.73 3.84
N ASP A 5 19.61 -49.61 4.84
CA ASP A 5 18.51 -50.59 4.87
C ASP A 5 17.19 -50.07 5.47
N LYS A 6 17.19 -48.99 6.26
CA LYS A 6 15.93 -48.42 6.78
C LYS A 6 15.20 -47.52 5.78
N ARG A 7 15.90 -46.97 4.78
CA ARG A 7 15.28 -46.16 3.71
C ARG A 7 14.59 -47.02 2.64
N ASN A 8 15.08 -48.24 2.42
CA ASN A 8 14.60 -49.13 1.36
C ASN A 8 13.40 -50.02 1.73
N ALA A 9 13.02 -50.10 3.01
CA ALA A 9 11.80 -50.79 3.42
C ALA A 9 10.50 -50.04 3.05
N ILE A 10 10.60 -48.78 2.62
CA ILE A 10 9.42 -47.91 2.36
C ILE A 10 8.96 -47.96 0.89
N MET A 11 9.76 -48.50 -0.03
CA MET A 11 9.46 -48.41 -1.47
C MET A 11 9.62 -49.74 -2.18
N ARG A 12 8.55 -50.56 -2.19
CA ARG A 12 8.26 -51.55 -3.25
C ARG A 12 6.83 -52.06 -3.11
N VAL A 13 5.96 -51.56 -3.98
CA VAL A 13 5.20 -52.27 -5.04
C VAL A 13 4.16 -51.26 -5.50
N ALA A 14 4.41 -50.67 -6.65
CA ALA A 14 3.41 -49.93 -7.40
C ALA A 14 2.66 -50.95 -8.27
N GLU A 15 1.58 -51.51 -7.74
CA GLU A 15 0.61 -52.25 -8.55
C GLU A 15 -0.78 -51.81 -8.11
N THR A 16 -1.54 -51.29 -9.07
CA THR A 16 -2.85 -50.63 -8.94
C THR A 16 -2.86 -49.42 -8.01
N ILE A 17 -2.96 -48.21 -8.55
CA ILE A 17 -3.30 -47.00 -7.77
C ILE A 17 -4.79 -47.12 -7.39
N ASP A 18 -5.06 -48.01 -6.45
CA ASP A 18 -6.20 -47.89 -5.56
C ASP A 18 -5.87 -46.68 -4.69
N CYS A 19 -6.51 -45.54 -4.96
CA CYS A 19 -6.24 -44.28 -4.29
C CYS A 19 -6.84 -44.36 -2.86
N GLN A 20 -6.35 -45.27 -2.04
CA GLN A 20 -6.72 -45.41 -0.64
C GLN A 20 -6.05 -44.27 0.13
N VAL A 21 -6.78 -43.16 0.26
CA VAL A 21 -6.39 -42.04 1.10
C VAL A 21 -6.20 -42.54 2.53
N ARG A 22 -4.95 -42.72 2.96
CA ARG A 22 -4.64 -43.13 4.33
C ARG A 22 -4.65 -41.90 5.24
N ARG A 23 -5.70 -41.79 6.07
CA ARG A 23 -5.75 -40.76 7.11
C ARG A 23 -4.81 -41.14 8.27
N VAL A 24 -3.76 -40.35 8.46
CA VAL A 24 -2.84 -40.45 9.61
C VAL A 24 -3.18 -39.33 10.58
N ARG A 25 -3.30 -39.65 11.87
CA ARG A 25 -3.42 -38.65 12.94
C ARG A 25 -2.05 -38.43 13.56
N VAL A 26 -1.63 -37.18 13.64
CA VAL A 26 -0.39 -36.78 14.31
C VAL A 26 -0.77 -36.03 15.58
N ASN A 27 -0.17 -36.41 16.71
CA ASN A 27 -0.36 -35.70 17.97
C ASN A 27 0.57 -34.48 18.00
N ALA A 28 0.01 -33.28 17.82
CA ALA A 28 0.77 -32.03 17.78
C ALA A 28 1.55 -31.78 19.09
N VAL A 29 0.99 -32.16 20.25
CA VAL A 29 1.66 -31.98 21.54
C VAL A 29 2.90 -32.86 21.65
N GLU A 30 2.81 -34.13 21.23
CA GLU A 30 3.95 -35.04 21.21
C GLU A 30 5.02 -34.61 20.21
N ALA A 31 4.61 -34.15 19.03
CA ALA A 31 5.53 -33.61 18.03
C ALA A 31 6.28 -32.36 18.55
N MET A 32 5.57 -31.40 19.15
CA MET A 32 6.19 -30.21 19.74
C MET A 32 7.13 -30.56 20.89
N ARG A 33 6.75 -31.51 21.76
CA ARG A 33 7.62 -32.00 22.84
C ARG A 33 8.89 -32.69 22.30
N ALA A 34 8.78 -33.47 21.24
CA ALA A 34 9.94 -34.10 20.59
C ALA A 34 10.93 -33.08 20.01
N HIS A 35 10.48 -31.83 19.80
CA HIS A 35 11.28 -30.70 19.36
C HIS A 35 11.60 -29.70 20.49
N GLU A 36 11.37 -30.06 21.76
CA GLU A 36 11.62 -29.19 22.93
C GLU A 36 10.85 -27.86 22.94
N LEU A 37 9.77 -27.74 22.15
CA LEU A 37 8.92 -26.54 22.03
C LEU A 37 7.76 -26.55 23.06
N ALA A 38 8.06 -26.82 24.33
CA ALA A 38 7.03 -26.98 25.37
C ALA A 38 6.46 -25.64 25.88
N GLU A 39 7.26 -24.59 25.92
CA GLU A 39 6.90 -23.28 26.46
C GLU A 39 7.47 -22.14 25.60
N ILE A 40 6.74 -21.03 25.52
CA ILE A 40 7.14 -19.81 24.79
C ILE A 40 7.04 -18.64 25.77
N THR A 41 8.11 -17.86 25.91
CA THR A 41 8.11 -16.61 26.68
C THR A 41 7.93 -15.44 25.73
N ILE A 42 7.07 -14.48 26.09
CA ILE A 42 6.75 -13.31 25.26
C ILE A 42 6.86 -12.07 26.14
N ASP A 43 7.71 -11.14 25.72
CA ASP A 43 7.81 -9.82 26.33
C ASP A 43 6.66 -8.93 25.84
N LEU A 44 5.98 -8.23 26.76
CA LEU A 44 4.94 -7.27 26.46
C LEU A 44 5.45 -5.84 26.73
N MET A 45 5.32 -4.97 25.74
CA MET A 45 5.56 -3.54 25.91
C MET A 45 4.37 -2.86 26.61
N PRO A 46 4.55 -1.65 27.20
CA PRO A 46 3.44 -0.89 27.75
C PRO A 46 2.31 -0.68 26.72
N GLY A 47 1.08 -0.99 27.13
CA GLY A 47 -0.08 -0.92 26.24
C GLY A 47 -0.23 -2.12 25.29
N GLU A 48 0.49 -3.21 25.51
CA GLU A 48 0.29 -4.49 24.81
C GLU A 48 -0.40 -5.53 25.68
N THR A 49 -1.06 -6.48 25.02
CA THR A 49 -1.64 -7.67 25.64
C THR A 49 -1.45 -8.88 24.75
N LEU A 50 -1.66 -10.08 25.31
CA LEU A 50 -1.64 -11.30 24.53
C LEU A 50 -2.86 -11.35 23.60
N CYS A 51 -2.61 -11.82 22.37
CA CYS A 51 -3.66 -12.03 21.39
C CYS A 51 -4.64 -13.10 21.89
N PRO A 52 -5.94 -12.78 22.05
CA PRO A 52 -6.93 -13.75 22.53
C PRO A 52 -7.24 -14.82 21.48
N PHE A 53 -6.91 -14.59 20.20
CA PHE A 53 -7.18 -15.54 19.11
C PHE A 53 -6.16 -16.67 19.01
N CYS A 54 -4.87 -16.37 19.22
CA CYS A 54 -3.79 -17.37 19.18
C CYS A 54 -3.16 -17.64 20.55
N LEU A 55 -3.66 -16.98 21.60
CA LEU A 55 -3.17 -17.11 22.98
C LEU A 55 -1.66 -16.85 23.11
N GLY A 56 -1.15 -15.89 22.33
CA GLY A 56 0.28 -15.55 22.28
C GLY A 56 1.13 -16.44 21.36
N THR A 57 0.66 -17.61 20.93
CA THR A 57 1.48 -18.55 20.13
C THR A 57 1.79 -18.06 18.71
N ASN A 58 1.07 -17.04 18.22
CA ASN A 58 1.05 -16.63 16.82
C ASN A 58 0.66 -17.76 15.84
N LEU A 59 0.09 -18.86 16.34
CA LEU A 59 -0.36 -19.99 15.51
C LEU A 59 -1.88 -20.09 15.57
N ARG A 60 -2.49 -20.27 14.40
CA ARG A 60 -3.91 -20.53 14.25
C ARG A 60 -4.10 -21.81 13.46
N LYS A 61 -4.93 -22.72 13.99
CA LYS A 61 -5.36 -23.90 13.24
C LYS A 61 -6.30 -23.47 12.11
N VAL A 62 -6.02 -23.93 10.90
CA VAL A 62 -6.87 -23.79 9.72
C VAL A 62 -7.33 -25.18 9.31
N ASP A 63 -8.64 -25.32 9.20
CA ASP A 63 -9.29 -26.53 8.72
C ASP A 63 -9.83 -26.23 7.32
N VAL A 64 -9.14 -26.70 6.28
CA VAL A 64 -9.56 -26.49 4.89
C VAL A 64 -10.08 -27.79 4.28
N ARG A 65 -11.21 -27.66 3.58
CA ARG A 65 -11.80 -28.69 2.72
C ARG A 65 -11.65 -28.22 1.28
N PHE A 66 -10.87 -28.93 0.47
CA PHE A 66 -10.65 -28.58 -0.92
C PHE A 66 -11.65 -29.28 -1.84
N THR A 67 -11.99 -28.62 -2.95
CA THR A 67 -12.49 -29.26 -4.17
C THR A 67 -11.62 -28.84 -5.36
N THR A 68 -11.71 -29.54 -6.49
CA THR A 68 -11.03 -29.18 -7.75
C THR A 68 -11.54 -27.88 -8.38
N HIS A 69 -12.60 -27.26 -7.85
CA HIS A 69 -13.22 -26.06 -8.42
C HIS A 69 -13.41 -24.90 -7.43
N GLY A 70 -12.71 -24.91 -6.28
CA GLY A 70 -12.79 -23.86 -5.26
C GLY A 70 -13.51 -24.29 -3.97
N PRO A 71 -13.83 -23.34 -3.07
CA PRO A 71 -14.40 -23.63 -1.76
C PRO A 71 -15.91 -23.98 -1.83
N GLU A 72 -16.23 -25.19 -1.32
CA GLU A 72 -17.54 -25.84 -1.05
C GLU A 72 -18.51 -26.21 -2.21
N VAL A 73 -18.73 -27.52 -2.42
CA VAL A 73 -20.03 -28.22 -2.28
C VAL A 73 -19.75 -29.68 -1.89
N SER A 74 -20.61 -30.28 -1.06
CA SER A 74 -20.61 -31.68 -0.61
C SER A 74 -20.07 -32.72 -1.60
N GLY A 75 -19.05 -33.52 -1.22
CA GLY A 75 -18.79 -34.80 -1.90
C GLY A 75 -17.37 -35.35 -2.02
N PHE A 76 -16.31 -34.68 -1.56
CA PHE A 76 -14.92 -35.18 -1.74
C PHE A 76 -14.14 -35.33 -0.41
N PRO A 77 -13.32 -36.39 -0.22
CA PRO A 77 -12.87 -36.83 1.12
C PRO A 77 -11.60 -36.17 1.68
N PHE A 78 -11.00 -35.19 0.99
CA PHE A 78 -9.73 -34.57 1.42
C PHE A 78 -9.95 -33.32 2.29
N SER A 79 -9.66 -33.47 3.58
CA SER A 79 -9.57 -32.39 4.55
C SER A 79 -8.13 -32.27 5.04
N TYR A 80 -7.54 -31.08 4.99
CA TYR A 80 -6.24 -30.82 5.58
C TYR A 80 -6.41 -29.86 6.76
N GLU A 81 -5.73 -30.19 7.85
CA GLU A 81 -5.60 -29.33 9.01
C GLU A 81 -4.14 -28.89 9.08
N TRP A 82 -3.88 -27.59 9.18
CA TRP A 82 -2.53 -27.07 9.39
C TRP A 82 -2.54 -25.84 10.29
N PHE A 83 -1.37 -25.48 10.81
CA PHE A 83 -1.19 -24.23 11.52
C PHE A 83 -0.68 -23.16 10.56
N THR A 84 -1.28 -21.98 10.62
CA THR A 84 -0.80 -20.77 9.94
C THR A 84 -0.52 -19.67 10.96
N THR A 85 0.12 -18.58 10.53
CA THR A 85 0.39 -17.44 11.38
C THR A 85 -0.89 -16.67 11.70
N CYS A 86 -0.97 -16.11 12.91
CA CYS A 86 -2.15 -15.35 13.32
C CYS A 86 -2.16 -13.97 12.64
N GLY A 87 -3.08 -13.77 11.70
CA GLY A 87 -3.24 -12.48 11.00
C GLY A 87 -3.77 -11.32 11.87
N GLN A 88 -4.19 -11.57 13.11
CA GLN A 88 -4.78 -10.55 13.99
C GLN A 88 -3.76 -9.86 14.90
N CYS A 89 -2.56 -10.41 15.05
CA CYS A 89 -1.58 -9.97 16.04
C CYS A 89 -0.17 -9.87 15.44
N GLU A 90 0.72 -9.21 16.17
CA GLU A 90 2.13 -9.14 15.86
C GLU A 90 2.89 -10.09 16.79
N PHE A 91 3.21 -11.29 16.30
CA PHE A 91 3.91 -12.32 17.07
C PHE A 91 3.24 -12.67 18.41
N GLY A 92 1.91 -12.79 18.39
CA GLY A 92 1.13 -13.13 19.58
C GLY A 92 0.75 -11.92 20.45
N ARG A 93 1.20 -10.71 20.10
CA ARG A 93 0.92 -9.47 20.82
C ARG A 93 -0.10 -8.62 20.09
N MET A 94 -0.97 -7.94 20.83
CA MET A 94 -1.92 -6.95 20.31
C MET A 94 -1.77 -5.65 21.09
N LYS A 95 -1.92 -4.53 20.38
CA LYS A 95 -1.92 -3.20 21.00
C LYS A 95 -3.28 -2.97 21.67
N VAL A 96 -3.26 -2.30 22.81
CA VAL A 96 -4.44 -1.85 23.55
C VAL A 96 -4.59 -0.34 23.34
N CYS A 97 -5.78 0.10 22.98
CA CYS A 97 -6.04 1.51 22.82
C CYS A 97 -6.03 2.22 24.17
N LYS A 98 -5.15 3.21 24.34
CA LYS A 98 -5.04 4.02 25.57
C LYS A 98 -6.30 4.82 25.95
N HIS A 99 -7.26 4.95 25.04
CA HIS A 99 -8.47 5.76 25.23
C HIS A 99 -9.72 4.94 25.55
N CYS A 100 -9.75 3.66 25.17
CA CYS A 100 -10.93 2.82 25.38
C CYS A 100 -10.62 1.39 25.84
N ASP A 101 -9.35 1.08 26.09
CA ASP A 101 -8.83 -0.23 26.54
C ASP A 101 -9.20 -1.44 25.65
N HIS A 102 -9.70 -1.19 24.44
CA HIS A 102 -9.97 -2.24 23.47
C HIS A 102 -8.69 -2.66 22.74
N THR A 103 -8.58 -3.95 22.44
CA THR A 103 -7.51 -4.49 21.62
C THR A 103 -7.66 -4.05 20.16
N VAL A 104 -6.53 -3.77 19.53
CA VAL A 104 -6.45 -3.30 18.15
C VAL A 104 -5.72 -4.36 17.34
N SER A 105 -6.40 -4.88 16.31
CA SER A 105 -5.83 -5.86 15.39
C SER A 105 -4.65 -5.30 14.61
N LYS A 106 -3.75 -6.19 14.20
CA LYS A 106 -2.63 -5.86 13.33
C LYS A 106 -3.12 -5.12 12.08
N GLY A 107 -2.47 -4.01 11.75
CA GLY A 107 -2.82 -3.16 10.59
C GLY A 107 -4.12 -2.37 10.74
N SER A 108 -4.81 -2.46 11.89
CA SER A 108 -6.03 -1.70 12.16
C SER A 108 -5.74 -0.53 13.10
N LEU A 109 -6.64 0.45 13.09
CA LEU A 109 -6.63 1.58 14.01
C LEU A 109 -7.89 1.57 14.86
N CYS A 110 -7.77 1.98 16.13
CA CYS A 110 -8.93 2.12 17.00
C CYS A 110 -9.85 3.25 16.49
N GLN A 111 -11.16 3.03 16.56
CA GLN A 111 -12.19 3.97 16.10
C GLN A 111 -12.95 4.63 17.25
N CYS A 112 -12.40 4.60 18.47
CA CYS A 112 -12.99 5.35 19.57
C CYS A 112 -12.76 6.86 19.40
N LYS A 113 -13.62 7.68 20.01
CA LYS A 113 -13.57 9.15 19.88
C LYS A 113 -12.22 9.73 20.28
N GLY A 114 -11.63 9.25 21.38
CA GLY A 114 -10.32 9.73 21.85
C GLY A 114 -9.18 9.42 20.88
N ALA A 115 -9.16 8.21 20.31
CA ALA A 115 -8.14 7.84 19.32
C ALA A 115 -8.30 8.60 17.99
N ILE A 116 -9.53 8.91 17.59
CA ILE A 116 -9.79 9.73 16.40
C ILE A 116 -9.33 11.18 16.64
N ALA A 117 -9.70 11.77 17.78
CA ALA A 117 -9.34 13.14 18.12
C ALA A 117 -7.82 13.34 18.17
N GLU A 118 -7.09 12.44 18.85
CA GLU A 118 -5.63 12.51 18.90
C GLU A 118 -5.00 12.38 17.51
N ARG A 119 -5.50 11.48 16.64
CA ARG A 119 -4.98 11.39 15.27
C ARG A 119 -5.22 12.68 14.51
N GLN A 120 -6.40 13.28 14.66
CA GLN A 120 -6.71 14.57 14.04
C GLN A 120 -5.78 15.67 14.55
N GLU A 121 -5.52 15.73 15.86
CA GLU A 121 -4.58 16.69 16.44
C GLU A 121 -3.15 16.50 15.90
N ILE A 122 -2.70 15.25 15.77
CA ILE A 122 -1.39 14.93 15.18
C ILE A 122 -1.34 15.36 13.71
N GLU A 123 -2.37 15.06 12.91
CA GLU A 123 -2.41 15.46 11.50
C GLU A 123 -2.50 16.98 11.34
N VAL A 124 -3.30 17.66 12.16
CA VAL A 124 -3.36 19.14 12.20
C VAL A 124 -2.01 19.73 12.59
N ALA A 125 -1.33 19.16 13.58
CA ALA A 125 0.00 19.62 13.99
C ALA A 125 1.05 19.39 12.89
N LYS A 126 1.00 18.25 12.19
CA LYS A 126 1.87 17.98 11.04
C LYS A 126 1.59 18.95 9.90
N GLU A 127 0.33 19.25 9.63
CA GLU A 127 -0.07 20.18 8.59
C GLU A 127 0.38 21.61 8.92
N ALA A 128 0.18 22.05 10.16
CA ALA A 128 0.67 23.35 10.63
C ALA A 128 2.19 23.46 10.55
N ASP A 129 2.93 22.41 10.95
CA ASP A 129 4.39 22.35 10.82
C ASP A 129 4.85 22.33 9.35
N ARG A 130 4.10 21.64 8.47
CA ARG A 130 4.35 21.64 7.02
C ARG A 130 4.21 23.05 6.43
N LEU A 131 3.10 23.73 6.72
CA LEU A 131 2.83 25.08 6.25
C LEU A 131 3.85 26.08 6.79
N ALA A 132 4.21 25.98 8.08
CA ALA A 132 5.22 26.86 8.70
C ALA A 132 6.62 26.73 8.08
N LYS A 133 6.93 25.61 7.42
CA LYS A 133 8.20 25.37 6.73
C LYS A 133 8.18 25.79 5.25
N MET A 134 7.02 26.16 4.70
CA MET A 134 6.92 26.58 3.31
C MET A 134 7.57 27.95 3.10
N ARG A 135 8.09 28.18 1.90
CA ARG A 135 8.62 29.49 1.51
C ARG A 135 7.47 30.40 1.13
N HIS A 136 7.51 31.65 1.55
CA HIS A 136 6.53 32.67 1.17
C HIS A 136 7.11 33.59 0.10
N ILE A 137 6.31 33.92 -0.91
CA ILE A 137 6.63 34.89 -1.97
C ILE A 137 5.44 35.80 -2.23
N SER A 138 5.70 37.00 -2.75
CA SER A 138 4.64 37.87 -3.25
C SER A 138 4.16 37.43 -4.65
N PRO A 139 2.93 37.79 -5.07
CA PRO A 139 2.45 37.50 -6.43
C PRO A 139 3.36 38.08 -7.52
N ALA A 140 4.00 39.22 -7.26
CA ALA A 140 4.92 39.87 -8.20
C ALA A 140 6.24 39.10 -8.42
N GLU A 141 6.63 38.25 -7.47
CA GLU A 141 7.81 37.39 -7.57
C GLU A 141 7.50 36.07 -8.29
N TYR A 142 6.23 35.76 -8.54
CA TYR A 142 5.81 34.54 -9.22
C TYR A 142 5.80 34.71 -10.74
N ALA A 143 6.60 33.90 -11.43
CA ALA A 143 6.86 34.05 -12.86
C ALA A 143 5.83 33.36 -13.77
N HIS A 144 4.89 32.59 -13.21
CA HIS A 144 3.95 31.77 -13.97
C HIS A 144 2.51 32.22 -13.75
N GLU A 145 1.62 31.83 -14.66
CA GLU A 145 0.22 32.23 -14.60
C GLU A 145 -0.66 31.25 -13.81
N LYS A 146 -0.23 30.01 -13.59
CA LYS A 146 -1.05 28.98 -12.93
C LYS A 146 -0.64 28.78 -11.48
N VAL A 147 -1.63 28.72 -10.61
CA VAL A 147 -1.46 28.44 -9.18
C VAL A 147 -2.37 27.29 -8.77
N TYR A 148 -2.06 26.65 -7.65
CA TYR A 148 -2.88 25.58 -7.09
C TYR A 148 -3.60 26.06 -5.84
N VAL A 149 -4.92 26.00 -5.89
CA VAL A 149 -5.82 26.54 -4.87
C VAL A 149 -6.99 25.57 -4.68
N ASN A 150 -7.29 25.18 -3.44
CA ASN A 150 -8.44 24.34 -3.11
C ASN A 150 -8.61 23.10 -4.02
N GLU A 151 -7.51 22.38 -4.22
CA GLU A 151 -7.44 21.17 -5.06
C GLU A 151 -7.51 21.38 -6.58
N GLU A 152 -7.54 22.63 -7.05
CA GLU A 152 -7.68 22.97 -8.48
C GLU A 152 -6.58 23.91 -8.99
N TYR A 153 -6.28 23.80 -10.29
CA TYR A 153 -5.36 24.73 -10.96
C TYR A 153 -6.13 25.95 -11.47
N ARG A 154 -5.73 27.14 -11.01
CA ARG A 154 -6.37 28.41 -11.31
C ARG A 154 -5.39 29.39 -11.94
N VAL A 155 -5.90 30.40 -12.63
CA VAL A 155 -5.07 31.50 -13.15
C VAL A 155 -4.84 32.49 -12.01
N LEU A 156 -3.59 32.84 -11.72
CA LEU A 156 -3.22 33.74 -10.64
C LEU A 156 -3.96 35.09 -10.75
N GLY A 157 -4.11 35.63 -11.96
CA GLY A 157 -4.85 36.88 -12.17
C GLY A 157 -6.30 36.83 -11.68
N ASP A 158 -6.99 35.71 -11.92
CA ASP A 158 -8.37 35.52 -11.44
C ASP A 158 -8.40 35.43 -9.91
N VAL A 159 -7.45 34.69 -9.32
CA VAL A 159 -7.33 34.54 -7.86
C VAL A 159 -7.00 35.89 -7.18
N ILE A 160 -6.14 36.72 -7.78
CA ILE A 160 -5.86 38.07 -7.27
C ILE A 160 -7.13 38.93 -7.33
N SER A 161 -7.85 38.93 -8.46
CA SER A 161 -9.09 39.69 -8.61
C SER A 161 -10.13 39.30 -7.56
N GLU A 162 -10.31 38.01 -7.29
CA GLU A 162 -11.24 37.51 -6.26
C GLU A 162 -10.84 37.98 -4.86
N ALA A 163 -9.55 37.94 -4.52
CA ALA A 163 -9.07 38.44 -3.24
C ALA A 163 -9.22 39.97 -3.10
N GLU A 164 -9.07 40.71 -4.20
CA GLU A 164 -9.34 42.15 -4.26
C GLU A 164 -10.85 42.46 -4.16
N ASP A 165 -11.72 41.56 -4.63
CA ASP A 165 -13.17 41.66 -4.45
C ASP A 165 -13.63 41.24 -3.03
N GLY A 166 -12.68 40.82 -2.17
CA GLY A 166 -12.91 40.43 -0.78
C GLY A 166 -13.32 38.98 -0.59
N GLU A 167 -13.13 38.12 -1.59
CA GLU A 167 -13.37 36.69 -1.49
C GLU A 167 -12.23 35.98 -0.75
N ASP A 168 -12.57 34.95 0.02
CA ASP A 168 -11.58 34.06 0.64
C ASP A 168 -11.10 33.04 -0.39
N VAL A 169 -9.94 33.32 -0.98
CA VAL A 169 -9.31 32.47 -1.99
C VAL A 169 -8.56 31.28 -1.38
N GLY A 170 -8.44 31.19 -0.05
CA GLY A 170 -7.74 30.11 0.62
C GLY A 170 -6.22 30.10 0.42
N LEU A 171 -5.62 28.93 0.58
CA LEU A 171 -4.17 28.75 0.45
C LEU A 171 -3.76 28.70 -1.03
N VAL A 172 -2.87 29.60 -1.43
CA VAL A 172 -2.38 29.68 -2.81
C VAL A 172 -0.96 29.14 -2.89
N LEU A 173 -0.79 28.02 -3.59
CA LEU A 173 0.51 27.40 -3.83
C LEU A 173 1.03 27.77 -5.22
N ALA A 174 2.30 28.15 -5.28
CA ALA A 174 3.01 28.32 -6.53
C ALA A 174 3.19 26.97 -7.23
N CYS A 175 3.00 26.95 -8.54
CA CYS A 175 3.30 25.81 -9.38
C CYS A 175 4.68 25.94 -10.03
N GLU A 176 5.36 24.82 -10.23
CA GLU A 176 6.50 24.71 -11.14
C GLU A 176 6.04 24.12 -12.48
N LEU A 177 6.58 24.69 -13.57
CA LEU A 177 6.51 24.11 -14.90
C LEU A 177 7.59 23.03 -15.01
N THR A 178 7.18 21.78 -15.20
CA THR A 178 8.11 20.80 -15.77
C THR A 178 8.05 20.92 -17.28
N GLU A 179 9.20 20.76 -17.96
CA GLU A 179 9.19 20.46 -19.39
C GLU A 179 8.20 19.31 -19.64
N PRO A 180 7.42 19.35 -20.73
CA PRO A 180 6.51 18.27 -21.07
C PRO A 180 7.32 17.01 -21.35
N ALA A 181 7.53 16.20 -20.33
CA ALA A 181 8.02 14.84 -20.46
C ALA A 181 6.85 13.86 -20.36
N LEU A 182 5.69 14.20 -20.93
CA LEU A 182 4.70 13.19 -21.33
C LEU A 182 5.19 12.52 -22.62
N CYS A 183 6.39 11.93 -22.55
CA CYS A 183 6.96 11.08 -23.57
C CYS A 183 7.03 9.70 -22.92
N PRO A 184 6.01 8.86 -23.08
CA PRO A 184 6.09 7.51 -22.55
C PRO A 184 7.32 6.83 -23.13
N ASP A 185 8.10 6.25 -22.24
CA ASP A 185 9.26 5.47 -22.59
C ASP A 185 8.80 4.08 -23.05
N ALA A 186 9.31 3.64 -24.20
CA ALA A 186 9.12 2.28 -24.66
C ALA A 186 9.65 1.26 -23.64
N ASP A 187 10.69 1.59 -22.86
CA ASP A 187 11.20 0.73 -21.77
C ASP A 187 10.16 0.54 -20.68
N ASP A 188 9.55 1.60 -20.16
CA ASP A 188 8.52 1.52 -19.11
C ASP A 188 7.31 0.69 -19.55
N VAL A 189 6.92 0.80 -20.83
CA VAL A 189 5.81 0.02 -21.40
C VAL A 189 6.19 -1.45 -21.50
N ILE A 190 7.41 -1.75 -21.94
CA ILE A 190 7.94 -3.12 -22.02
C ILE A 190 8.00 -3.74 -20.63
N GLU A 191 8.57 -3.03 -19.64
CA GLU A 191 8.70 -3.49 -18.25
C GLU A 191 7.33 -3.87 -17.68
N ARG A 192 6.29 -3.03 -17.86
CA ARG A 192 4.93 -3.35 -17.40
C ARG A 192 4.32 -4.57 -18.08
N ILE A 193 4.62 -4.78 -19.36
CA ILE A 193 4.15 -5.97 -20.09
C ILE A 193 4.84 -7.22 -19.56
N GLU A 194 6.15 -7.13 -19.30
CA GLU A 194 6.94 -8.22 -18.71
C GLU A 194 6.44 -8.54 -17.29
N ASP A 195 6.31 -7.54 -16.42
CA ASP A 195 5.79 -7.69 -15.05
C ASP A 195 4.43 -8.38 -15.04
N ARG A 196 3.50 -7.91 -15.88
CA ARG A 196 2.18 -8.53 -15.97
C ARG A 196 2.25 -9.97 -16.47
N ALA A 197 3.14 -10.27 -17.41
CA ALA A 197 3.33 -11.64 -17.89
C ALA A 197 3.95 -12.55 -16.82
N TYR A 198 4.85 -12.01 -15.97
CA TYR A 198 5.36 -12.72 -14.80
C TYR A 198 4.26 -12.99 -13.76
N GLU A 199 3.33 -12.05 -13.56
CA GLU A 199 2.22 -12.22 -12.60
C GLU A 199 1.14 -13.18 -13.09
N GLU A 200 0.83 -13.19 -14.39
CA GLU A 200 -0.22 -14.03 -14.97
C GLU A 200 0.25 -15.44 -15.34
N CYS A 201 1.57 -15.66 -15.48
CA CYS A 201 2.11 -16.93 -15.92
C CYS A 201 3.35 -17.37 -15.09
N ASP A 202 3.25 -18.54 -14.46
CA ASP A 202 4.17 -19.12 -13.47
C ASP A 202 5.57 -19.54 -14.00
N ASP A 203 5.95 -19.12 -15.20
CA ASP A 203 7.23 -19.47 -15.85
C ASP A 203 7.94 -18.22 -16.39
N GLY A 204 9.12 -17.93 -15.83
CA GLY A 204 9.79 -16.62 -15.91
C GLY A 204 10.39 -16.17 -17.23
N HIS A 205 9.92 -16.66 -18.39
CA HIS A 205 10.44 -16.26 -19.72
C HIS A 205 9.38 -16.31 -20.83
N ILE A 206 8.22 -15.66 -20.64
CA ILE A 206 7.08 -15.77 -21.57
C ILE A 206 7.02 -14.68 -22.63
N VAL A 207 7.63 -13.52 -22.38
CA VAL A 207 7.64 -12.41 -23.33
C VAL A 207 9.06 -12.20 -23.83
N SER A 208 9.23 -12.24 -25.15
CA SER A 208 10.47 -11.90 -25.83
C SER A 208 10.18 -10.88 -26.93
N PHE A 209 10.89 -9.77 -26.92
CA PHE A 209 10.76 -8.74 -27.94
C PHE A 209 11.78 -8.98 -29.07
N GLY A 210 11.35 -8.82 -30.32
CA GLY A 210 12.25 -8.92 -31.46
C GLY A 210 13.27 -7.78 -31.51
N ALA A 211 14.39 -7.99 -32.20
CA ALA A 211 15.36 -6.92 -32.44
C ALA A 211 14.67 -5.73 -33.18
N GLY A 212 14.83 -4.51 -32.65
CA GLY A 212 14.18 -3.33 -33.22
C GLY A 212 12.77 -3.02 -32.67
N ALA A 213 12.21 -3.88 -31.82
CA ALA A 213 10.83 -3.70 -31.32
C ALA A 213 10.70 -2.49 -30.39
N LYS A 214 11.72 -2.22 -29.58
CA LYS A 214 11.77 -1.04 -28.70
C LYS A 214 11.77 0.25 -29.51
N GLU A 215 12.63 0.33 -30.52
CA GLU A 215 12.77 1.51 -31.38
C GLU A 215 11.48 1.74 -32.19
N ALA A 216 10.84 0.66 -32.66
CA ALA A 216 9.56 0.74 -33.35
C ALA A 216 8.43 1.21 -32.41
N LEU A 217 8.41 0.72 -31.15
CA LEU A 217 7.43 1.15 -30.15
C LEU A 217 7.62 2.62 -29.80
N GLN A 218 8.87 3.07 -29.57
CA GLN A 218 9.15 4.47 -29.28
C GLN A 218 8.68 5.37 -30.42
N ALA A 219 8.95 5.01 -31.69
CA ALA A 219 8.49 5.80 -32.83
C ALA A 219 6.95 5.90 -32.93
N VAL A 220 6.22 4.86 -32.52
CA VAL A 220 4.75 4.89 -32.45
C VAL A 220 4.28 5.79 -31.32
N LEU A 221 4.89 5.70 -30.14
CA LEU A 221 4.57 6.54 -28.98
C LEU A 221 4.83 8.01 -29.30
N ASP A 222 6.00 8.34 -29.85
CA ASP A 222 6.38 9.70 -30.24
C ASP A 222 5.38 10.29 -31.24
N LYS A 223 5.02 9.51 -32.27
CA LYS A 223 4.06 9.94 -33.29
C LYS A 223 2.67 10.15 -32.69
N TRP A 224 2.20 9.21 -31.88
CA TRP A 224 0.87 9.30 -31.26
C TRP A 224 0.78 10.50 -30.32
N PHE A 225 1.82 10.76 -29.52
CA PHE A 225 1.86 11.94 -28.65
C PHE A 225 1.91 13.25 -29.44
N ALA A 226 2.68 13.31 -30.54
CA ALA A 226 2.70 14.47 -31.41
C ALA A 226 1.33 14.75 -32.08
N GLU A 227 0.54 13.71 -32.36
CA GLU A 227 -0.78 13.83 -33.00
C GLU A 227 -1.92 14.10 -32.01
N HIS A 228 -1.79 13.65 -30.75
CA HIS A 228 -2.92 13.59 -29.81
C HIS A 228 -2.70 14.32 -28.48
N CYS A 229 -1.46 14.62 -28.09
CA CYS A 229 -1.21 15.37 -26.87
C CYS A 229 -1.08 16.86 -27.19
N THR A 230 -2.07 17.65 -26.76
CA THR A 230 -2.02 19.12 -26.84
C THR A 230 -1.47 19.76 -25.57
N VAL A 231 -1.11 18.95 -24.57
CA VAL A 231 -0.61 19.41 -23.27
C VAL A 231 0.90 19.52 -23.33
N ASN A 232 1.38 20.73 -23.53
CA ASN A 232 2.82 21.05 -23.60
C ASN A 232 3.40 21.49 -22.25
N GLU A 233 2.59 21.58 -21.20
CA GLU A 233 3.02 22.08 -19.91
C GLU A 233 2.30 21.33 -18.80
N LEU A 234 3.08 20.81 -17.84
CA LEU A 234 2.56 20.24 -16.61
C LEU A 234 2.89 21.18 -15.46
N TYR A 235 1.88 21.44 -14.64
CA TYR A 235 1.99 22.26 -13.45
C TYR A 235 1.97 21.34 -12.24
N TYR A 236 2.88 21.55 -11.30
CA TYR A 236 2.90 20.84 -10.02
C TYR A 236 2.97 21.84 -8.88
N PRO A 237 2.13 21.71 -7.84
CA PRO A 237 2.22 22.57 -6.66
C PRO A 237 3.56 22.33 -5.94
N THR A 238 4.17 23.43 -5.53
CA THR A 238 5.46 23.43 -4.82
C THR A 238 5.27 23.73 -3.34
N ASN A 239 6.35 23.64 -2.56
CA ASN A 239 6.39 24.07 -1.16
C ASN A 239 6.55 25.59 -1.01
N VAL A 240 5.87 26.36 -1.87
CA VAL A 240 5.94 27.81 -1.91
C VAL A 240 4.52 28.37 -1.88
N ILE A 241 4.24 29.20 -0.88
CA ILE A 241 2.97 29.92 -0.71
C ILE A 241 3.11 31.29 -1.39
N ILE A 242 2.09 31.67 -2.15
CA ILE A 242 1.94 33.01 -2.71
C ILE A 242 1.02 33.79 -1.77
N ASP A 243 1.58 34.80 -1.10
CA ASP A 243 0.83 35.63 -0.16
C ASP A 243 -0.02 36.65 -0.93
N ILE A 244 -1.31 36.32 -1.14
CA ILE A 244 -2.27 37.26 -1.73
C ILE A 244 -2.82 38.14 -0.62
N SER A 245 -2.56 39.44 -0.70
CA SER A 245 -3.14 40.42 0.23
C SER A 245 -4.60 40.66 -0.16
N PRO A 246 -5.56 40.60 0.78
CA PRO A 246 -6.93 41.01 0.51
C PRO A 246 -6.98 42.51 0.19
N ALA A 247 -8.05 42.95 -0.50
CA ALA A 247 -8.25 44.36 -0.77
C ALA A 247 -8.08 45.23 0.48
N LYS A 248 -7.38 46.35 0.30
CA LYS A 248 -7.38 47.42 1.30
C LYS A 248 -8.82 47.88 1.48
N THR A 249 -9.34 47.73 2.70
CA THR A 249 -10.60 48.37 3.07
C THR A 249 -10.39 49.88 3.01
N GLU A 250 -11.41 50.64 2.58
CA GLU A 250 -11.38 52.10 2.38
C GLU A 250 -10.87 52.92 3.61
N GLU A 251 -10.69 52.29 4.77
CA GLU A 251 -10.10 52.90 5.96
C GLU A 251 -8.57 53.07 5.89
N GLU A 252 -7.83 52.36 5.03
CA GLU A 252 -6.38 52.49 4.89
C GLU A 252 -5.92 53.53 3.83
N GLU A 253 -6.82 53.99 2.95
CA GLU A 253 -6.50 55.07 1.99
C GLU A 253 -6.82 56.48 2.53
N ALA A 254 -7.41 56.57 3.73
CA ALA A 254 -7.79 57.84 4.36
C ALA A 254 -6.82 58.34 5.45
N GLN A 255 -5.64 57.71 5.61
CA GLN A 255 -4.54 58.18 6.47
C GLN A 255 -3.33 58.65 5.67
#